data_AF-A0A5N8Z9X4-F1
#
_entry.id   AF-A0A5N8Z9X4-F1
#
_cell.length_a   1.000
_cell.length_b   1.000
_cell.length_c   1.000
_cell.angle_alpha   90.00
_cell.angle_beta   90.00
_cell.angle_gamma   90.00
#
_symmetry.space_group_name_H-M   'P 1'
#
loop_
_entity.id
_entity.type
_entity.pdbx_description
1 polymer ?
#
loop_
_entity_poly.entity_id
_entity_poly.type
_entity_poly.pdbx_seq_one_letter_code
_entity_poly.pdbx_strand_id
1 'polypeptide(L)'
;MSKIITGSSLILGSIIVIIFNFLLPGNLDAFSKNVVEVNTFTENYGDNHDLVQAYLTVIGLGLVIFLFGIIGIYKNVSNRDNNFKYFFLSTNALGVSLFLVSLAVATAFAGSADMNMKAYAMAQAAGQAASQAAQAGDQALMAQTAEQYNVASINSIIAGSSSAAIYTLFWGVFGIAGYIFYVSLISTGALILRSGNYYLSNLMNQITGYGFGIAGIVFLILNIIWKVNTEWGFRIFAISQIVWVILVIILAINFIRSDKK
;
A
#
# COMPACT_ATOMS: atom_id res chain seq x y z
N MET A 1 -26.43 -3.59 11.52
CA MET A 1 -25.16 -4.22 11.95
C MET A 1 -24.87 -3.69 13.35
N SER A 2 -24.50 -4.55 14.29
CA SER A 2 -24.23 -4.13 15.68
C SER A 2 -23.07 -3.12 15.73
N LYS A 3 -23.14 -2.16 16.67
CA LYS A 3 -22.07 -1.19 16.87
C LYS A 3 -20.73 -1.83 17.23
N ILE A 4 -20.79 -2.92 17.99
CA ILE A 4 -19.62 -3.71 18.38
C ILE A 4 -18.97 -4.27 17.11
N ILE A 5 -19.73 -4.91 16.23
CA ILE A 5 -19.20 -5.47 14.98
C ILE A 5 -18.59 -4.35 14.13
N THR A 6 -19.33 -3.26 13.91
CA THR A 6 -18.85 -2.11 13.12
C THR A 6 -17.55 -1.54 13.67
N GLY A 7 -17.50 -1.22 14.97
CA GLY A 7 -16.32 -0.62 15.59
C GLY A 7 -15.13 -1.59 15.67
N SER A 8 -15.37 -2.85 16.01
CA SER A 8 -14.33 -3.88 16.00
C SER A 8 -13.76 -4.11 14.61
N SER A 9 -14.59 -4.11 13.56
CA SER A 9 -14.12 -4.21 12.17
C SER A 9 -13.25 -3.02 11.75
N LEU A 10 -13.62 -1.79 12.14
CA LEU A 10 -12.79 -0.60 11.90
C LEU A 10 -11.43 -0.71 12.58
N ILE A 11 -11.42 -1.09 13.86
CA ILE A 11 -10.19 -1.22 14.66
C ILE A 11 -9.31 -2.34 14.14
N LEU A 12 -9.85 -3.56 14.04
CA LEU A 12 -9.09 -4.73 13.60
C LEU A 12 -8.55 -4.54 12.19
N GLY A 13 -9.39 -4.08 11.25
CA GLY A 13 -8.95 -3.85 9.88
C GLY A 13 -7.81 -2.83 9.78
N SER A 14 -7.93 -1.70 10.47
CA SER A 14 -6.90 -0.64 10.44
C SER A 14 -5.60 -1.05 11.16
N ILE A 15 -5.69 -1.78 12.27
CA ILE A 15 -4.53 -2.33 12.99
C ILE A 15 -3.78 -3.37 12.13
N ILE A 16 -4.52 -4.29 11.49
CA ILE A 16 -3.90 -5.29 10.59
C ILE A 16 -3.16 -4.57 9.46
N VAL A 17 -3.80 -3.60 8.80
CA VAL A 17 -3.18 -2.84 7.70
C VAL A 17 -1.88 -2.17 8.15
N ILE A 18 -1.89 -1.42 9.25
CA ILE A 18 -0.70 -0.66 9.65
C ILE A 18 0.45 -1.53 10.14
N ILE A 19 0.16 -2.58 10.92
CA ILE A 19 1.20 -3.48 11.44
C ILE A 19 1.89 -4.16 10.27
N PHE A 20 1.13 -4.79 9.38
CA PHE A 20 1.72 -5.53 8.26
C PHE A 20 2.33 -4.59 7.22
N ASN A 21 1.82 -3.37 7.07
CA ASN A 21 2.46 -2.36 6.23
C ASN A 21 3.84 -1.95 6.76
N PHE A 22 4.05 -1.86 8.08
CA PHE A 22 5.38 -1.61 8.63
C PHE A 22 6.27 -2.86 8.61
N LEU A 23 5.70 -4.06 8.72
CA LEU A 23 6.46 -5.30 8.59
C LEU A 23 6.92 -5.60 7.16
N LEU A 24 6.35 -4.94 6.14
CA LEU A 24 6.85 -5.04 4.78
C LEU A 24 8.35 -4.68 4.74
N PRO A 25 9.20 -5.51 4.14
CA PRO A 25 10.63 -5.26 4.02
C PRO A 25 10.92 -3.85 3.49
N GLY A 26 11.79 -3.12 4.20
CA GLY A 26 12.15 -1.73 3.90
C GLY A 26 11.19 -0.66 4.43
N ASN A 27 9.93 -0.97 4.74
CA ASN A 27 8.96 0.08 5.10
C ASN A 27 9.24 0.75 6.47
N LEU A 28 9.81 0.03 7.44
CA LEU A 28 10.27 0.65 8.71
C LEU A 28 11.46 1.58 8.50
N ASP A 29 12.34 1.25 7.57
CA ASP A 29 13.53 2.05 7.26
C ASP A 29 13.19 3.35 6.51
N ALA A 30 11.99 3.45 5.94
CA ALA A 30 11.50 4.62 5.23
C ALA A 30 11.63 5.93 6.01
N PHE A 31 11.55 5.89 7.35
CA PHE A 31 11.67 7.08 8.19
C PHE A 31 13.09 7.66 8.25
N SER A 32 14.11 6.89 7.83
CA SER A 32 15.52 7.28 7.93
C SER A 32 16.32 7.11 6.63
N LYS A 33 15.82 6.31 5.68
CA LYS A 33 16.49 5.98 4.41
C LYS A 33 15.56 6.19 3.21
N ASN A 34 16.14 6.24 2.01
CA ASN A 34 15.39 6.17 0.78
C ASN A 34 15.16 4.70 0.38
N VAL A 35 13.94 4.22 0.59
CA VAL A 35 13.57 2.80 0.34
C VAL A 35 12.77 2.61 -0.95
N VAL A 36 12.44 3.71 -1.63
CA VAL A 36 11.66 3.72 -2.87
C VAL A 36 12.54 3.82 -4.10
N GLU A 37 13.85 3.92 -3.96
CA GLU A 37 14.76 3.79 -5.10
C GLU A 37 14.61 2.40 -5.73
N VAL A 38 14.61 2.32 -7.07
CA VAL A 38 14.31 1.08 -7.80
C VAL A 38 15.16 -0.09 -7.31
N ASN A 39 16.47 0.11 -7.12
CA ASN A 39 17.37 -0.95 -6.68
C ASN A 39 17.04 -1.43 -5.26
N THR A 40 16.99 -0.50 -4.30
CA THR A 40 16.63 -0.79 -2.91
C THR A 40 15.26 -1.44 -2.78
N PHE A 41 14.27 -0.97 -3.54
CA PHE A 41 12.92 -1.52 -3.53
C PHE A 41 12.89 -2.92 -4.15
N THR A 42 13.65 -3.15 -5.23
CA THR A 42 13.82 -4.47 -5.86
C THR A 42 14.47 -5.46 -4.91
N GLU A 43 15.54 -5.07 -4.21
CA GLU A 43 16.21 -5.93 -3.21
C GLU A 43 15.25 -6.28 -2.07
N ASN A 44 14.61 -5.28 -1.46
CA ASN A 44 13.67 -5.49 -0.36
C ASN A 44 12.53 -6.45 -0.75
N TYR A 45 11.97 -6.30 -1.95
CA TYR A 45 10.83 -7.08 -2.40
C TYR A 45 11.21 -8.42 -3.02
N GLY A 46 12.35 -8.51 -3.70
CA GLY A 46 12.85 -9.70 -4.37
C GLY A 46 13.43 -10.71 -3.37
N ASP A 47 14.37 -10.29 -2.52
CA ASP A 47 15.01 -11.19 -1.54
C ASP A 47 14.00 -11.76 -0.53
N ASN A 48 12.90 -11.04 -0.30
CA ASN A 48 11.87 -11.39 0.66
C ASN A 48 10.52 -11.69 -0.01
N HIS A 49 10.51 -12.13 -1.27
CA HIS A 49 9.30 -12.22 -2.10
C HIS A 49 8.12 -12.97 -1.43
N ASP A 50 8.38 -14.10 -0.77
CA ASP A 50 7.36 -14.90 -0.08
C ASP A 50 6.77 -14.16 1.12
N LEU A 51 7.61 -13.49 1.92
CA LEU A 51 7.18 -12.68 3.06
C LEU A 51 6.35 -11.48 2.60
N VAL A 52 6.80 -10.80 1.54
CA VAL A 52 6.07 -9.68 0.94
C VAL A 52 4.70 -10.14 0.49
N GLN A 53 4.59 -11.26 -0.24
CA GLN A 53 3.30 -11.79 -0.67
C GLN A 53 2.37 -12.13 0.51
N ALA A 54 2.92 -12.77 1.55
CA ALA A 54 2.16 -13.08 2.76
C ALA A 54 1.64 -11.79 3.45
N TYR A 55 2.51 -10.81 3.65
CA TYR A 55 2.13 -9.55 4.30
C TYR A 55 1.14 -8.73 3.47
N LEU A 56 1.32 -8.63 2.15
CA LEU A 56 0.37 -7.98 1.25
C LEU A 56 -1.01 -8.66 1.29
N THR A 57 -1.05 -10.00 1.37
CA THR A 57 -2.30 -10.75 1.52
C THR A 57 -3.01 -10.39 2.83
N VAL A 58 -2.26 -10.34 3.93
CA VAL A 58 -2.81 -9.97 5.25
C VAL A 58 -3.28 -8.51 5.28
N ILE A 59 -2.55 -7.58 4.65
CA ILE A 59 -3.00 -6.20 4.46
C ILE A 59 -4.31 -6.16 3.67
N GLY A 60 -4.43 -6.95 2.59
CA GLY A 60 -5.66 -7.07 1.81
C GLY A 60 -6.84 -7.54 2.64
N LEU A 61 -6.65 -8.55 3.51
CA LEU A 61 -7.67 -8.98 4.48
C LEU A 61 -8.04 -7.85 5.45
N GLY A 62 -7.06 -7.11 5.96
CA GLY A 62 -7.27 -5.94 6.82
C GLY A 62 -8.13 -4.87 6.14
N LEU A 63 -7.89 -4.58 4.86
CA LEU A 63 -8.69 -3.62 4.08
C LEU A 63 -10.13 -4.09 3.90
N VAL A 64 -10.36 -5.39 3.65
CA VAL A 64 -11.71 -5.96 3.53
C VAL A 64 -12.46 -5.87 4.87
N ILE A 65 -11.79 -6.22 5.98
CA ILE A 65 -12.36 -6.10 7.33
C ILE A 65 -12.69 -4.63 7.64
N PHE A 66 -11.80 -3.70 7.29
CA PHE A 66 -12.04 -2.27 7.44
C PHE A 66 -13.27 -1.80 6.64
N LEU A 67 -13.42 -2.26 5.40
CA LEU A 67 -14.58 -1.93 4.56
C LEU A 67 -15.90 -2.42 5.16
N PHE A 68 -15.91 -3.59 5.81
CA PHE A 68 -17.09 -4.05 6.57
C PHE A 68 -17.48 -3.06 7.67
N GLY A 69 -16.50 -2.48 8.36
CA GLY A 69 -16.71 -1.41 9.34
C GLY A 69 -17.32 -0.14 8.70
N ILE A 70 -16.81 0.28 7.54
CA ILE A 70 -17.36 1.42 6.79
C ILE A 70 -18.82 1.18 6.36
N ILE A 71 -19.14 -0.01 5.87
CA ILE A 71 -20.52 -0.40 5.53
C ILE A 71 -21.41 -0.36 6.78
N GLY A 72 -20.87 -0.76 7.94
CA GLY A 72 -21.53 -0.64 9.22
C GLY A 72 -21.90 0.80 9.58
N ILE A 73 -20.97 1.75 9.41
CA ILE A 73 -21.23 3.19 9.58
C ILE A 73 -22.33 3.63 8.61
N TYR A 74 -22.19 3.32 7.32
CA TYR A 74 -23.17 3.70 6.28
C TYR A 74 -24.61 3.25 6.62
N LYS A 75 -24.77 1.99 7.05
CA LYS A 75 -26.09 1.42 7.39
C LYS A 75 -26.73 2.11 8.58
N ASN A 76 -25.92 2.61 9.51
CA ASN A 76 -26.42 3.27 10.71
C ASN A 76 -26.66 4.77 10.49
N VAL A 77 -26.15 5.39 9.41
CA VAL A 77 -26.41 6.79 9.00
C VAL A 77 -27.89 7.04 8.71
N SER A 78 -28.46 8.07 9.35
CA SER A 78 -29.83 8.52 9.10
C SER A 78 -30.08 8.81 7.62
N ASN A 79 -31.26 8.45 7.10
CA ASN A 79 -31.62 8.61 5.68
C ASN A 79 -31.84 10.08 5.24
N ARG A 80 -31.57 11.05 6.12
CA ARG A 80 -31.74 12.49 5.85
C ARG A 80 -30.77 13.02 4.78
N ASP A 81 -29.65 12.33 4.53
CA ASP A 81 -28.59 12.76 3.59
C ASP A 81 -28.14 11.64 2.63
N ASN A 82 -29.09 10.98 1.96
CA ASN A 82 -28.80 9.81 1.11
C ASN A 82 -27.73 10.07 0.05
N ASN A 83 -27.74 11.23 -0.63
CA ASN A 83 -26.74 11.54 -1.68
C ASN A 83 -25.32 11.58 -1.12
N PHE A 84 -25.12 12.18 0.06
CA PHE A 84 -23.80 12.26 0.67
C PHE A 84 -23.36 10.91 1.26
N LYS A 85 -24.30 10.12 1.80
CA LYS A 85 -24.02 8.75 2.24
C LYS A 85 -23.50 7.86 1.11
N TYR A 86 -24.09 7.97 -0.09
CA TYR A 86 -23.61 7.22 -1.25
C TYR A 86 -22.23 7.68 -1.67
N PHE A 87 -21.97 8.98 -1.69
CA PHE A 87 -20.62 9.50 -1.97
C PHE A 87 -19.58 8.93 -1.00
N PHE A 88 -19.84 9.00 0.32
CA PHE A 88 -18.97 8.42 1.36
C PHE A 88 -18.70 6.93 1.15
N LEU A 89 -19.74 6.14 0.90
CA LEU A 89 -19.58 4.70 0.72
C LEU A 89 -18.79 4.40 -0.56
N SER A 90 -19.12 5.06 -1.66
CA SER A 90 -18.46 4.87 -2.94
C SER A 90 -16.98 5.26 -2.92
N THR A 91 -16.62 6.39 -2.29
CA THR A 91 -15.21 6.81 -2.19
C THR A 91 -14.39 5.85 -1.34
N ASN A 92 -14.92 5.37 -0.21
CA ASN A 92 -14.22 4.38 0.62
C ASN A 92 -14.12 3.01 -0.08
N ALA A 93 -15.19 2.54 -0.72
CA ALA A 93 -15.17 1.29 -1.48
C ALA A 93 -14.19 1.36 -2.66
N LEU A 94 -14.16 2.48 -3.38
CA LEU A 94 -13.21 2.72 -4.47
C LEU A 94 -11.77 2.77 -3.94
N GLY A 95 -11.53 3.49 -2.84
CA GLY A 95 -10.21 3.57 -2.21
C GLY A 95 -9.67 2.20 -1.80
N VAL A 96 -10.50 1.40 -1.11
CA VAL A 96 -10.15 0.01 -0.75
C VAL A 96 -9.87 -0.82 -2.00
N SER A 97 -10.72 -0.73 -3.02
CA SER A 97 -10.54 -1.50 -4.26
C SER A 97 -9.23 -1.15 -4.97
N LEU A 98 -8.89 0.15 -5.06
CA LEU A 98 -7.64 0.61 -5.66
C LEU A 98 -6.41 0.18 -4.86
N PHE A 99 -6.49 0.16 -3.53
CA PHE A 99 -5.42 -0.42 -2.73
C PHE A 99 -5.28 -1.92 -2.97
N LEU A 100 -6.37 -2.69 -3.02
CA LEU A 100 -6.30 -4.12 -3.34
C LEU A 100 -5.65 -4.38 -4.70
N VAL A 101 -5.97 -3.57 -5.72
CA VAL A 101 -5.27 -3.63 -7.03
C VAL A 101 -3.78 -3.30 -6.87
N SER A 102 -3.44 -2.26 -6.10
CA SER A 102 -2.04 -1.91 -5.84
C SER A 102 -1.27 -3.04 -5.15
N LEU A 103 -1.89 -3.74 -4.20
CA LEU A 103 -1.30 -4.90 -3.52
C LEU A 103 -1.08 -6.06 -4.50
N ALA A 104 -2.02 -6.32 -5.41
CA ALA A 104 -1.85 -7.34 -6.44
C ALA A 104 -0.68 -7.01 -7.38
N VAL A 105 -0.52 -5.75 -7.77
CA VAL A 105 0.63 -5.30 -8.57
C VAL A 105 1.93 -5.40 -7.77
N ALA A 106 1.91 -5.08 -6.47
CA ALA A 106 3.07 -5.23 -5.59
C ALA A 106 3.51 -6.71 -5.43
N THR A 107 2.55 -7.64 -5.35
CA THR A 107 2.81 -9.08 -5.38
C THR A 107 3.44 -9.51 -6.70
N ALA A 108 2.93 -9.03 -7.84
CA ALA A 108 3.54 -9.29 -9.14
C ALA A 108 4.96 -8.69 -9.24
N PHE A 109 5.17 -7.51 -8.66
CA PHE A 109 6.49 -6.89 -8.59
C PHE A 109 7.47 -7.73 -7.78
N ALA A 110 7.09 -8.23 -6.60
CA ALA A 110 7.96 -9.07 -5.77
C ALA A 110 8.45 -10.31 -6.52
N GLY A 111 7.55 -11.01 -7.23
CA GLY A 111 7.94 -12.15 -8.07
C GLY A 111 8.83 -11.76 -9.25
N SER A 112 8.56 -10.63 -9.90
CA SER A 112 9.42 -10.14 -10.98
C SER A 112 10.78 -9.64 -10.50
N ALA A 113 10.87 -9.11 -9.28
CA ALA A 113 12.10 -8.66 -8.65
C ALA A 113 13.00 -9.86 -8.33
N ASP A 114 12.46 -10.92 -7.72
CA ASP A 114 13.18 -12.18 -7.48
C ASP A 114 13.73 -12.78 -8.79
N MET A 115 12.89 -12.86 -9.84
CA MET A 115 13.33 -13.34 -11.15
C MET A 115 14.45 -12.48 -11.76
N ASN A 116 14.35 -11.15 -11.63
CA ASN A 116 15.38 -10.23 -12.08
C ASN A 116 16.71 -10.49 -11.36
N MET A 117 16.68 -10.59 -10.02
CA MET A 117 17.88 -10.82 -9.21
C MET A 117 18.55 -12.16 -9.56
N LYS A 118 17.76 -13.23 -9.74
CA LYS A 118 18.27 -14.54 -10.17
C LYS A 118 18.85 -14.50 -11.57
N ALA A 119 18.17 -13.87 -12.53
CA ALA A 119 18.65 -13.76 -13.90
C ALA A 119 19.94 -12.93 -13.98
N TYR A 120 20.03 -11.86 -13.20
CA TYR A 120 21.23 -11.04 -13.09
C TYR A 120 22.41 -11.83 -12.50
N ALA A 121 22.20 -12.59 -11.43
CA ALA A 121 23.22 -13.45 -10.84
C ALA A 121 23.70 -14.54 -11.82
N MET A 122 22.78 -15.16 -12.57
CA MET A 122 23.12 -16.13 -13.62
C MET A 122 23.96 -15.51 -14.74
N ALA A 123 23.61 -14.30 -15.20
CA ALA A 123 24.38 -13.60 -16.22
C ALA A 123 25.80 -13.26 -15.73
N GLN A 124 25.95 -12.85 -14.46
CA GLN A 124 27.27 -12.61 -13.86
C GLN A 124 28.10 -13.90 -13.77
N ALA A 125 27.51 -15.01 -13.30
CA ALA A 125 28.20 -16.29 -13.20
C ALA A 125 28.61 -16.81 -14.59
N ALA A 126 27.74 -16.70 -15.59
CA ALA A 126 28.06 -17.09 -16.97
C ALA A 126 29.17 -16.21 -17.58
N GLY A 127 29.19 -14.91 -17.26
CA GLY A 127 30.26 -14.00 -17.71
C GLY A 127 31.62 -14.33 -17.08
N GLN A 128 31.62 -14.74 -15.81
CA GLN A 128 32.82 -15.23 -15.14
C GLN A 128 33.31 -16.55 -15.75
N ALA A 129 32.40 -17.50 -16.03
CA ALA A 129 32.73 -18.75 -16.68
C ALA A 129 33.29 -18.54 -18.09
N ALA A 130 32.70 -17.65 -18.89
CA ALA A 130 33.20 -17.29 -20.21
C ALA A 130 34.61 -16.65 -20.13
N SER A 131 34.85 -15.80 -19.13
CA SER A 131 36.17 -15.20 -18.89
C SER A 131 37.22 -16.24 -18.51
N GLN A 132 36.86 -17.24 -17.69
CA GLN A 132 37.75 -18.35 -17.31
C GLN A 132 38.05 -19.28 -18.50
N ALA A 133 37.04 -19.61 -19.32
CA ALA A 133 37.21 -20.39 -20.54
C ALA A 133 38.15 -19.68 -21.53
N ALA A 134 38.04 -18.35 -21.65
CA ALA A 134 38.94 -17.53 -22.46
C ALA A 134 40.40 -17.59 -21.97
N GLN A 135 40.62 -17.64 -20.65
CA GLN A 135 41.96 -17.80 -20.06
C GLN A 135 42.52 -19.21 -20.26
N ALA A 136 41.66 -20.24 -20.29
CA ALA A 136 42.06 -21.64 -20.49
C ALA A 136 42.42 -21.97 -21.95
N GLY A 137 41.98 -21.17 -22.93
CA GLY A 137 42.34 -21.30 -24.35
C GLY A 137 41.66 -22.43 -25.12
N ASP A 138 40.71 -23.16 -24.52
CA ASP A 138 39.94 -24.21 -25.18
C ASP A 138 38.83 -23.60 -26.05
N GLN A 139 38.96 -23.71 -27.38
CA GLN A 139 38.02 -23.14 -28.34
C GLN A 139 36.60 -23.70 -28.25
N ALA A 140 36.43 -24.97 -27.91
CA ALA A 140 35.10 -25.57 -27.79
C ALA A 140 34.39 -25.06 -26.53
N LEU A 141 35.13 -24.97 -25.42
CA LEU A 141 34.62 -24.44 -24.16
C LEU A 141 34.32 -22.94 -24.24
N MET A 142 35.15 -22.16 -24.94
CA MET A 142 34.92 -20.73 -25.19
C MET A 142 33.62 -20.51 -25.98
N ALA A 143 33.37 -21.29 -27.04
CA ALA A 143 32.15 -21.17 -27.83
C ALA A 143 30.90 -21.50 -27.00
N GLN A 144 30.94 -22.58 -26.22
CA GLN A 144 29.83 -23.01 -25.36
C GLN A 144 29.52 -21.98 -24.27
N THR A 145 30.53 -21.48 -23.57
CA THR A 145 30.35 -20.52 -22.48
C THR A 145 29.94 -19.14 -22.99
N ALA A 146 30.38 -18.73 -24.19
CA ALA A 146 29.92 -17.51 -24.84
C ALA A 146 28.42 -17.57 -25.21
N GLU A 147 27.94 -18.71 -25.70
CA GLU A 147 26.50 -18.90 -26.00
C GLU A 147 25.66 -18.87 -24.71
N GLN A 148 26.11 -19.57 -23.66
CA GLN A 148 25.45 -19.56 -22.35
C GLN A 148 25.40 -18.14 -21.75
N TYR A 149 26.48 -17.38 -21.87
CA TYR A 149 26.52 -15.99 -21.42
C TYR A 149 25.54 -15.12 -22.21
N ASN A 150 25.49 -15.24 -23.53
CA ASN A 150 24.56 -14.47 -24.36
C ASN A 150 23.10 -14.73 -23.98
N VAL A 151 22.72 -16.01 -23.79
CA VAL A 151 21.36 -16.38 -23.37
C VAL A 151 21.05 -15.84 -21.97
N ALA A 152 21.97 -16.01 -21.01
CA ALA A 152 21.78 -15.53 -19.65
C ALA A 152 21.68 -14.00 -19.58
N SER A 153 22.51 -13.29 -20.36
CA SER A 153 22.50 -11.83 -20.46
C SER A 153 21.19 -11.30 -21.06
N ILE A 154 20.69 -11.91 -22.14
CA ILE A 154 19.39 -11.55 -22.73
C ILE A 154 18.25 -11.77 -21.71
N ASN A 155 18.25 -12.91 -21.02
CA ASN A 155 17.25 -13.19 -19.99
C ASN A 155 17.30 -12.19 -18.83
N SER A 156 18.49 -11.78 -18.41
CA SER A 156 18.68 -10.72 -17.40
C SER A 156 18.09 -9.38 -17.83
N ILE A 157 18.31 -8.98 -19.10
CA ILE A 157 17.73 -7.75 -19.65
C ILE A 157 16.19 -7.82 -19.69
N ILE A 158 15.63 -8.96 -20.09
CA ILE A 158 14.17 -9.18 -20.14
C ILE A 158 13.57 -9.15 -18.74
N ALA A 159 14.20 -9.81 -17.77
CA ALA A 159 13.73 -9.84 -16.39
C ALA A 159 13.83 -8.45 -15.72
N GLY A 160 14.93 -7.74 -15.94
CA GLY A 160 15.14 -6.37 -15.44
C GLY A 160 14.13 -5.38 -16.01
N SER A 161 13.89 -5.42 -17.32
CA SER A 161 12.89 -4.56 -17.96
C SER A 161 11.46 -4.86 -17.51
N SER A 162 11.11 -6.14 -17.34
CA SER A 162 9.81 -6.55 -16.80
C SER A 162 9.60 -6.06 -15.37
N SER A 163 10.62 -6.20 -14.51
CA SER A 163 10.58 -5.73 -13.13
C SER A 163 10.42 -4.21 -13.05
N ALA A 164 11.17 -3.45 -13.85
CA ALA A 164 11.07 -1.99 -13.91
C ALA A 164 9.70 -1.49 -14.41
N ALA A 165 9.09 -2.20 -15.36
CA ALA A 165 7.75 -1.89 -15.84
C ALA A 165 6.68 -2.09 -14.75
N ILE A 166 6.74 -3.23 -14.04
CA ILE A 166 5.79 -3.52 -12.94
C ILE A 166 6.02 -2.57 -11.76
N TYR A 167 7.28 -2.23 -11.45
CA TYR A 167 7.61 -1.19 -10.46
C TYR A 167 6.91 0.13 -10.77
N THR A 168 6.99 0.59 -12.02
CA THR A 168 6.37 1.84 -12.46
C THR A 168 4.84 1.75 -12.37
N LEU A 169 4.26 0.62 -12.77
CA LEU A 169 2.83 0.37 -12.66
C LEU A 169 2.36 0.39 -11.19
N PHE A 170 3.09 -0.27 -10.28
CA PHE A 170 2.79 -0.30 -8.85
C PHE A 170 2.66 1.12 -8.31
N TRP A 171 3.68 1.96 -8.51
CA TRP A 171 3.67 3.32 -8.01
C TRP A 171 2.61 4.21 -8.66
N GLY A 172 2.31 3.98 -9.94
CA GLY A 172 1.22 4.66 -10.63
C GLY A 172 -0.15 4.37 -10.00
N VAL A 173 -0.47 3.10 -9.79
CA VAL A 173 -1.75 2.70 -9.17
C VAL A 173 -1.79 3.12 -7.70
N PHE A 174 -0.69 2.93 -6.96
CA PHE A 174 -0.59 3.29 -5.55
C PHE A 174 -0.75 4.80 -5.31
N GLY A 175 -0.19 5.64 -6.19
CA GLY A 175 -0.39 7.08 -6.16
C GLY A 175 -1.88 7.47 -6.30
N ILE A 176 -2.58 6.87 -7.27
CA ILE A 176 -4.02 7.10 -7.49
C ILE A 176 -4.83 6.61 -6.28
N ALA A 177 -4.51 5.43 -5.75
CA ALA A 177 -5.14 4.90 -4.54
C ALA A 177 -5.00 5.87 -3.36
N GLY A 178 -3.81 6.46 -3.19
CA GLY A 178 -3.54 7.49 -2.18
C GLY A 178 -4.41 8.73 -2.32
N TYR A 179 -4.62 9.24 -3.54
CA TYR A 179 -5.52 10.38 -3.76
C TYR A 179 -6.96 10.07 -3.37
N ILE A 180 -7.49 8.93 -3.80
CA ILE A 180 -8.87 8.52 -3.47
C ILE A 180 -9.02 8.25 -1.97
N PHE A 181 -8.00 7.69 -1.33
CA PHE A 181 -7.97 7.50 0.12
C PHE A 181 -8.10 8.83 0.87
N TYR A 182 -7.33 9.85 0.50
CA TYR A 182 -7.46 11.14 1.20
C TYR A 182 -8.81 11.82 0.93
N VAL A 183 -9.38 11.66 -0.27
CA VAL A 183 -10.78 12.06 -0.54
C VAL A 183 -11.76 11.28 0.32
N SER A 184 -11.53 9.99 0.56
CA SER A 184 -12.38 9.18 1.44
C SER A 184 -12.29 9.63 2.90
N LEU A 185 -11.11 10.05 3.38
CA LEU A 185 -10.94 10.68 4.70
C LEU A 185 -11.76 11.97 4.80
N ILE A 186 -11.67 12.86 3.81
CA ILE A 186 -12.46 14.10 3.78
C ILE A 186 -13.95 13.78 3.84
N SER A 187 -14.41 12.81 3.04
CA SER A 187 -15.81 12.40 3.01
C SER A 187 -16.28 11.81 4.34
N THR A 188 -15.39 11.08 5.04
CA THR A 188 -15.65 10.52 6.37
C THR A 188 -15.80 11.63 7.41
N GLY A 189 -14.90 12.61 7.40
CA GLY A 189 -14.98 13.78 8.29
C GLY A 189 -16.26 14.58 8.08
N ALA A 190 -16.62 14.84 6.82
CA ALA A 190 -17.86 15.54 6.48
C ALA A 190 -19.12 14.74 6.87
N LEU A 191 -19.11 13.41 6.75
CA LEU A 191 -20.22 12.56 7.18
C LEU A 191 -20.44 12.68 8.69
N ILE A 192 -19.35 12.62 9.46
CA ILE A 192 -19.34 12.74 10.91
C ILE A 192 -19.91 14.11 11.30
N LEU A 193 -19.36 15.20 10.78
CA LEU A 193 -19.85 16.55 11.07
C LEU A 193 -21.35 16.72 10.76
N ARG A 194 -21.80 16.24 9.59
CA ARG A 194 -23.21 16.30 9.17
C ARG A 194 -24.14 15.43 10.01
N SER A 195 -23.63 14.33 10.57
CA SER A 195 -24.40 13.48 11.50
C SER A 195 -24.75 14.19 12.81
N GLY A 196 -24.11 15.32 13.10
CA GLY A 196 -24.31 16.09 14.33
C GLY A 196 -24.09 15.21 15.56
N ASN A 197 -25.06 15.24 16.48
CA ASN A 197 -24.99 14.49 17.73
C ASN A 197 -25.46 13.04 17.61
N TYR A 198 -25.61 12.49 16.41
CA TYR A 198 -26.22 11.17 16.24
C TYR A 198 -25.29 10.03 16.69
N TYR A 199 -24.01 10.05 16.32
CA TYR A 199 -23.04 9.01 16.70
C TYR A 199 -22.19 9.36 17.91
N LEU A 200 -21.85 10.64 18.03
CA LEU A 200 -20.84 11.13 18.95
C LEU A 200 -21.45 12.22 19.84
N SER A 201 -20.78 12.54 20.95
CA SER A 201 -21.06 13.80 21.65
C SER A 201 -20.70 14.98 20.74
N ASN A 202 -21.25 16.16 20.98
CA ASN A 202 -20.98 17.33 20.11
C ASN A 202 -19.49 17.62 19.99
N LEU A 203 -18.79 17.61 21.13
CA LEU A 203 -17.34 17.79 21.18
C LEU A 203 -16.62 16.72 20.37
N MET A 204 -16.97 15.45 20.56
CA MET A 204 -16.27 14.36 19.89
C MET A 204 -16.58 14.27 18.40
N ASN A 205 -17.78 14.70 18.00
CA ASN A 205 -18.17 14.87 16.62
C ASN A 205 -17.30 15.90 15.91
N GLN A 206 -17.06 17.05 16.56
CA GLN A 206 -16.19 18.09 16.03
C GLN A 206 -14.74 17.61 15.95
N ILE A 207 -14.19 17.04 17.04
CA ILE A 207 -12.80 16.55 17.06
C ILE A 207 -12.58 15.50 15.96
N THR A 208 -13.44 14.48 15.89
CA THR A 208 -13.27 13.39 14.93
C THR A 208 -13.54 13.86 13.51
N GLY A 209 -14.62 14.64 13.30
CA GLY A 209 -15.01 15.13 11.99
C GLY A 209 -13.98 16.09 11.37
N TYR A 210 -13.52 17.08 12.13
CA TYR A 210 -12.44 17.97 11.68
C TYR A 210 -11.10 17.24 11.59
N GLY A 211 -10.82 16.28 12.48
CA GLY A 211 -9.61 15.46 12.41
C GLY A 211 -9.49 14.73 11.06
N PHE A 212 -10.54 14.02 10.64
CA PHE A 212 -10.59 13.37 9.32
C PHE A 212 -10.57 14.38 8.16
N GLY A 213 -11.33 15.48 8.27
CA GLY A 213 -11.39 16.49 7.22
C GLY A 213 -10.05 17.17 6.97
N ILE A 214 -9.42 17.69 8.02
CA ILE A 214 -8.13 18.39 7.95
C ILE A 214 -7.02 17.43 7.54
N ALA A 215 -6.93 16.24 8.15
CA ALA A 215 -5.92 15.26 7.77
C ALA A 215 -6.05 14.87 6.29
N GLY A 216 -7.28 14.62 5.82
CA GLY A 216 -7.54 14.32 4.40
C GLY A 216 -7.11 15.45 3.47
N ILE A 217 -7.45 16.71 3.77
CA ILE A 217 -7.04 17.87 2.95
C ILE A 217 -5.52 18.03 2.94
N VAL A 218 -4.89 18.02 4.12
CA VAL A 218 -3.44 18.24 4.26
C VAL A 218 -2.68 17.14 3.52
N PHE A 219 -2.97 15.87 3.77
CA PHE A 219 -2.25 14.77 3.12
C PHE A 219 -2.55 14.65 1.63
N LEU A 220 -3.74 15.06 1.18
CA LEU A 220 -4.03 15.17 -0.25
C LEU A 220 -3.11 16.18 -0.93
N ILE A 221 -3.01 17.39 -0.37
CA ILE A 221 -2.13 18.45 -0.89
C ILE A 221 -0.68 17.99 -0.86
N LEU A 222 -0.23 17.41 0.26
CA LEU A 222 1.14 16.92 0.39
C LEU A 222 1.46 15.81 -0.65
N ASN A 223 0.53 14.90 -0.95
CA ASN A 223 0.72 13.86 -1.96
C ASN A 223 0.66 14.40 -3.41
N ILE A 224 0.01 15.54 -3.63
CA ILE A 224 0.06 16.23 -4.93
C ILE A 224 1.44 16.89 -5.13
N ILE A 225 2.00 17.48 -4.08
CA ILE A 225 3.32 18.14 -4.13
C ILE A 225 4.45 17.10 -4.20
N TRP A 226 4.41 16.11 -3.32
CA TRP A 226 5.41 15.03 -3.24
C TRP A 226 4.81 13.71 -3.68
N LYS A 227 5.22 13.26 -4.87
CA LYS A 227 4.84 11.95 -5.38
C LYS A 227 5.25 10.87 -4.39
N VAL A 228 4.36 9.91 -4.15
CA VAL A 228 4.56 8.84 -3.16
C VAL A 228 5.79 7.95 -3.43
N ASN A 229 6.26 7.87 -4.68
CA ASN A 229 7.46 7.13 -5.07
C ASN A 229 8.78 7.94 -4.93
N THR A 230 8.76 8.95 -4.06
CA THR A 230 9.95 9.72 -3.66
C THR A 230 10.18 9.54 -2.18
N GLU A 231 11.41 9.72 -1.71
CA GLU A 231 11.77 9.56 -0.29
C GLU A 231 10.82 10.35 0.64
N TRP A 232 10.62 11.64 0.36
CA TRP A 232 9.71 12.49 1.15
C TRP A 232 8.25 12.10 0.99
N GLY A 233 7.81 11.78 -0.23
CA GLY A 233 6.43 11.37 -0.48
C GLY A 233 6.06 10.08 0.28
N PHE A 234 6.96 9.10 0.30
CA PHE A 234 6.73 7.85 1.01
C PHE A 234 6.74 8.03 2.52
N ARG A 235 7.62 8.89 3.06
CA ARG A 235 7.59 9.27 4.49
C ARG A 235 6.28 9.95 4.88
N ILE A 236 5.81 10.90 4.08
CA ILE A 236 4.53 11.58 4.29
C ILE A 236 3.40 10.55 4.29
N PHE A 237 3.42 9.59 3.35
CA PHE A 237 2.47 8.49 3.32
C PHE A 237 2.53 7.64 4.60
N ALA A 238 3.71 7.24 5.06
CA ALA A 238 3.87 6.45 6.28
C ALA A 238 3.30 7.17 7.52
N ILE A 239 3.56 8.48 7.63
CA ILE A 239 2.99 9.33 8.69
C ILE A 239 1.45 9.41 8.55
N SER A 240 0.93 9.55 7.33
CA SER A 240 -0.51 9.64 7.10
C SER A 240 -1.25 8.37 7.52
N GLN A 241 -0.64 7.19 7.34
CA GLN A 241 -1.20 5.92 7.82
C GLN A 241 -1.31 5.89 9.35
N ILE A 242 -0.29 6.37 10.06
CA ILE A 242 -0.32 6.46 11.53
C ILE A 242 -1.47 7.37 11.97
N VAL A 243 -1.57 8.56 11.39
CA VAL A 243 -2.64 9.53 11.70
C VAL A 243 -4.01 8.93 11.40
N TRP A 244 -4.16 8.26 10.26
CA TRP A 244 -5.40 7.59 9.88
C TRP A 244 -5.83 6.54 10.90
N VAL A 245 -4.93 5.64 11.32
CA VAL A 245 -5.27 4.62 12.32
C VAL A 245 -5.69 5.25 13.64
N ILE A 246 -5.01 6.30 14.10
CA ILE A 246 -5.38 7.01 15.33
C ILE A 246 -6.81 7.57 15.21
N LEU A 247 -7.13 8.23 14.10
CA LEU A 247 -8.47 8.77 13.84
C LEU A 247 -9.54 7.68 13.78
N VAL A 248 -9.24 6.54 13.15
CA VAL A 248 -10.14 5.38 13.09
C VAL A 248 -10.39 4.79 14.47
N ILE A 249 -9.35 4.64 15.30
CA ILE A 249 -9.48 4.14 16.67
C ILE A 249 -10.35 5.09 17.50
N ILE A 250 -10.10 6.39 17.42
CA ILE A 250 -10.91 7.41 18.12
C ILE A 250 -12.38 7.29 17.69
N LEU A 251 -12.64 7.24 16.39
CA LEU A 251 -14.00 7.08 15.85
C LEU A 251 -14.65 5.80 16.38
N ALA A 252 -13.98 4.66 16.24
CA ALA A 252 -14.54 3.35 16.57
C ALA A 252 -14.82 3.19 18.07
N ILE A 253 -13.89 3.61 18.94
CA ILE A 253 -14.09 3.54 20.40
C ILE A 253 -15.30 4.40 20.81
N ASN A 254 -15.37 5.63 20.33
CA ASN A 254 -16.47 6.52 20.68
C ASN A 254 -17.79 6.04 20.09
N PHE A 255 -17.77 5.45 18.89
CA PHE A 255 -18.94 4.85 18.27
C PHE A 255 -19.46 3.64 19.08
N ILE A 256 -18.57 2.77 19.56
CA ILE A 256 -18.94 1.62 20.40
C ILE A 256 -19.52 2.08 21.74
N ARG A 257 -18.88 3.08 22.38
CA ARG A 257 -19.28 3.58 23.72
C ARG A 257 -20.50 4.49 23.68
N SER A 258 -20.91 4.96 22.52
CA SER A 258 -22.02 5.89 22.42
C SER A 258 -23.34 5.19 22.77
N ASP A 259 -24.06 5.73 23.75
CA ASP A 259 -25.43 5.30 24.09
C ASP A 259 -26.44 5.68 22.98
N LYS A 260 -26.03 6.52 22.02
CA LYS A 260 -26.89 7.05 20.97
C LYS A 260 -27.00 6.09 19.79
N LYS A 261 -28.21 5.73 19.38
CA LYS A 261 -28.51 4.65 18.42
C LYS A 261 -27.64 4.63 17.17
#